data_AF-A0A953HIA8-F1
#
_entry.id   AF-A0A953HIA8-F1
#
_cell.length_a   1.000
_cell.length_b   1.000
_cell.length_c   1.000
_cell.angle_alpha   90.00
_cell.angle_beta   90.00
_cell.angle_gamma   90.00
#
_symmetry.space_group_name_H-M   'P 1'
#
loop_
_entity.id
_entity.type
_entity.pdbx_description
1 polymer ?
#
loop_
_entity_poly.entity_id
_entity_poly.type
_entity_poly.pdbx_seq_one_letter_code
_entity_poly.pdbx_strand_id
1 'polypeptide(L)'
;MRKSIRETSKQEKDIIPIVLLANVFLGIYYNMSIWYKVANKMYWGMIITGIGAAITIVLCYYYIPVYGIFAPAWATLICYTAMTILAYLIGQKYYPIPYPLIRIAMYLFFSVMLFIIQQWIKVVCIPSSMEVIYTLASGSILLLLFVLVAAKIEKISLSAIRKSIRKKIAGNGGTPSSKMPGCNRKIRDTGHDLSVALLHSGFLFRKI
;
A
#
# COMPACT_ATOMS: atom_id res chain seq x y z
N MET A 1 7.00 15.24 -32.93
CA MET A 1 7.41 15.32 -31.51
C MET A 1 6.25 15.55 -30.52
N ARG A 2 5.50 16.68 -30.55
CA ARG A 2 4.40 16.93 -29.58
C ARG A 2 3.20 15.96 -29.65
N LYS A 3 2.96 15.29 -30.77
CA LYS A 3 1.90 14.27 -30.90
C LYS A 3 2.28 12.98 -30.16
N SER A 4 3.53 12.52 -30.32
CA SER A 4 4.08 11.36 -29.59
C SER A 4 4.04 11.54 -28.07
N ILE A 5 4.42 12.72 -27.54
CA ILE A 5 4.33 13.01 -26.09
C ILE A 5 2.86 13.00 -25.60
N ARG A 6 1.92 13.50 -26.41
CA ARG A 6 0.50 13.50 -26.05
C ARG A 6 -0.08 12.09 -26.02
N GLU A 7 0.37 11.21 -26.91
CA GLU A 7 -0.07 9.82 -26.94
C GLU A 7 0.49 9.03 -25.76
N THR A 8 1.79 9.14 -25.42
CA THR A 8 2.34 8.53 -24.21
C THR A 8 1.65 9.03 -22.94
N SER A 9 1.33 10.32 -22.84
CA SER A 9 0.60 10.87 -21.69
C SER A 9 -0.84 10.33 -21.56
N LYS A 10 -1.48 9.92 -22.67
CA LYS A 10 -2.78 9.26 -22.61
C LYS A 10 -2.62 7.84 -22.09
N GLN A 11 -1.61 7.10 -22.59
CA GLN A 11 -1.35 5.73 -22.13
C GLN A 11 -1.00 5.70 -20.63
N GLU A 12 -0.22 6.67 -20.13
CA GLU A 12 0.11 6.77 -18.69
C GLU A 12 -1.13 6.89 -17.81
N LYS A 13 -2.15 7.65 -18.23
CA LYS A 13 -3.39 7.78 -17.46
C LYS A 13 -4.09 6.45 -17.25
N ASP A 14 -4.01 5.56 -18.22
CA ASP A 14 -4.64 4.23 -18.16
C ASP A 14 -3.79 3.24 -17.34
N ILE A 15 -2.47 3.47 -17.27
CA ILE A 15 -1.52 2.63 -16.50
C ILE A 15 -1.59 2.94 -15.00
N ILE A 16 -1.79 4.20 -14.62
CA ILE A 16 -1.77 4.65 -13.21
C ILE A 16 -2.70 3.81 -12.31
N PRO A 17 -3.98 3.55 -12.67
CA PRO A 17 -4.86 2.73 -11.84
C PRO A 17 -4.35 1.31 -11.59
N ILE A 18 -3.72 0.69 -12.59
CA ILE A 18 -3.17 -0.68 -12.51
C ILE A 18 -1.98 -0.72 -11.56
N VAL A 19 -1.08 0.25 -11.67
CA VAL A 19 0.09 0.38 -10.79
C VAL A 19 -0.34 0.71 -9.36
N LEU A 20 -1.36 1.56 -9.18
CA LEU A 20 -1.93 1.85 -7.86
C LEU A 20 -2.50 0.59 -7.22
N LEU A 21 -3.20 -0.25 -7.98
CA LEU A 21 -3.71 -1.53 -7.48
C LEU A 21 -2.57 -2.47 -7.06
N ALA A 22 -1.49 -2.54 -7.84
CA ALA A 22 -0.29 -3.29 -7.47
C ALA A 22 0.31 -2.80 -6.14
N ASN A 23 0.36 -1.48 -5.93
CA ASN A 23 0.87 -0.90 -4.68
C ASN A 23 -0.01 -1.25 -3.45
N VAL A 24 -1.31 -1.49 -3.62
CA VAL A 24 -2.15 -1.97 -2.52
C VAL A 24 -1.75 -3.38 -2.09
N PHE A 25 -1.51 -4.29 -3.05
CA PHE A 25 -1.00 -5.64 -2.74
C PHE A 25 0.35 -5.58 -2.04
N LEU A 26 1.24 -4.70 -2.51
CA LEU A 26 2.53 -4.46 -1.86
C LEU A 26 2.36 -4.01 -0.39
N GLY A 27 1.37 -3.15 -0.10
CA GLY A 27 1.03 -2.75 1.27
C GLY A 27 0.57 -3.92 2.15
N ILE A 28 -0.26 -4.82 1.61
CA ILE A 28 -0.69 -6.04 2.31
C ILE A 28 0.50 -6.96 2.57
N TYR A 29 1.38 -7.14 1.57
CA TYR A 29 2.61 -7.91 1.72
C TYR A 29 3.51 -7.35 2.83
N TYR A 30 3.71 -6.02 2.88
CA TYR A 30 4.51 -5.42 3.95
C TYR A 30 3.91 -5.62 5.33
N ASN A 31 2.58 -5.57 5.47
CA ASN A 31 1.90 -5.87 6.72
C ASN A 31 2.20 -7.30 7.19
N MET A 32 2.09 -8.27 6.29
CA MET A 32 2.43 -9.66 6.57
C MET A 32 3.94 -9.84 6.82
N SER A 33 4.81 -9.09 6.14
CA SER A 33 6.27 -9.28 6.23
C SER A 33 6.88 -9.11 7.62
N ILE A 34 6.13 -8.52 8.56
CA ILE A 34 6.52 -8.39 9.96
C ILE A 34 6.74 -9.77 10.61
N TRP A 35 6.00 -10.80 10.19
CA TRP A 35 6.10 -12.13 10.81
C TRP A 35 7.50 -12.75 10.60
N TYR A 36 8.14 -12.55 9.43
CA TYR A 36 9.48 -13.08 9.15
C TYR A 36 10.53 -12.56 10.13
N LYS A 37 10.39 -11.28 10.47
CA LYS A 37 11.29 -10.57 11.38
C LYS A 37 11.08 -11.03 12.82
N VAL A 38 9.82 -11.15 13.24
CA VAL A 38 9.47 -11.62 14.60
C VAL A 38 9.84 -13.09 14.81
N ALA A 39 9.69 -13.93 13.80
CA ALA A 39 10.02 -15.35 13.87
C ALA A 39 11.54 -15.64 13.74
N ASN A 40 12.38 -14.63 13.52
CA ASN A 40 13.82 -14.78 13.27
C ASN A 40 14.13 -15.76 12.10
N LYS A 41 13.25 -15.82 11.08
CA LYS A 41 13.37 -16.71 9.92
C LYS A 41 13.56 -15.90 8.63
N MET A 42 14.70 -15.22 8.51
CA MET A 42 15.04 -14.40 7.34
C MET A 42 15.14 -15.21 6.02
N TYR A 43 15.44 -16.51 6.11
CA TYR A 43 15.51 -17.41 4.95
C TYR A 43 14.21 -17.41 4.11
N TRP A 44 13.05 -17.41 4.76
CA TRP A 44 11.77 -17.33 4.05
C TRP A 44 11.56 -15.99 3.35
N GLY A 45 12.04 -14.90 3.93
CA GLY A 45 12.02 -13.58 3.31
C GLY A 45 12.82 -13.55 2.01
N MET A 46 14.03 -14.11 2.02
CA MET A 46 14.87 -14.21 0.81
C MET A 46 14.25 -15.07 -0.28
N ILE A 47 13.61 -16.20 0.08
CA ILE A 47 12.95 -17.05 -0.92
C ILE A 47 11.84 -16.29 -1.63
N ILE A 48 10.99 -15.57 -0.89
CA ILE A 48 9.84 -14.88 -1.47
C ILE A 48 10.29 -13.73 -2.37
N THR A 49 11.29 -12.95 -1.94
CA THR A 49 11.84 -11.89 -2.79
C THR A 49 12.56 -12.45 -4.02
N GLY A 50 13.28 -13.57 -3.87
CA GLY A 50 13.92 -14.26 -4.98
C GLY A 50 12.92 -14.76 -6.01
N ILE A 51 11.81 -15.37 -5.56
CA ILE A 51 10.73 -15.83 -6.45
C ILE A 51 10.12 -14.65 -7.20
N GLY A 52 9.80 -13.54 -6.53
CA GLY A 52 9.19 -12.41 -7.23
C GLY A 52 10.16 -11.68 -8.18
N ALA A 53 11.47 -11.67 -7.88
CA ALA A 53 12.47 -11.21 -8.84
C ALA A 53 12.48 -12.08 -10.11
N ALA A 54 12.46 -13.41 -9.95
CA ALA A 54 12.38 -14.34 -11.07
C ALA A 54 11.09 -14.14 -11.89
N ILE A 55 9.94 -14.02 -11.22
CA ILE A 55 8.64 -13.75 -11.86
C ILE A 55 8.69 -12.44 -12.67
N THR A 56 9.29 -11.39 -12.12
CA THR A 56 9.38 -10.08 -12.79
C THR A 56 10.21 -10.18 -14.07
N ILE A 57 11.36 -10.85 -14.03
CA ILE A 57 12.23 -11.03 -15.21
C ILE A 57 11.50 -11.82 -16.30
N VAL A 58 10.88 -12.94 -15.92
CA VAL A 58 10.14 -13.81 -16.86
C VAL A 58 8.96 -13.06 -17.50
N LEU A 59 8.16 -12.36 -16.70
CA LEU A 59 7.02 -11.60 -17.19
C LEU A 59 7.44 -10.45 -18.07
N CYS A 60 8.44 -9.66 -17.66
CA CYS A 60 8.95 -8.57 -18.49
C CYS A 60 9.43 -9.10 -19.84
N TYR A 61 10.23 -10.18 -19.87
CA TYR A 61 10.70 -10.77 -21.12
C TYR A 61 9.56 -11.22 -22.04
N TYR A 62 8.52 -11.86 -21.49
CA TYR A 62 7.37 -12.34 -22.27
C TYR A 62 6.39 -11.23 -22.69
N TYR A 63 6.15 -10.24 -21.83
CA TYR A 63 5.15 -9.19 -22.08
C TYR A 63 5.69 -8.02 -22.91
N ILE A 64 7.00 -7.75 -22.89
CA ILE A 64 7.60 -6.69 -23.72
C ILE A 64 7.22 -6.81 -25.21
N PRO A 65 7.32 -7.98 -25.88
CA PRO A 65 6.98 -8.08 -27.30
C PRO A 65 5.49 -7.89 -27.60
N VAL A 66 4.60 -8.10 -26.63
CA VAL A 66 3.14 -8.05 -26.83
C VAL A 66 2.53 -6.72 -26.38
N TYR A 67 2.98 -6.17 -25.25
CA TYR A 67 2.31 -5.07 -24.55
C TYR A 67 3.16 -3.80 -24.39
N GLY A 68 4.44 -3.81 -24.78
CA GLY A 68 5.31 -2.63 -24.77
C GLY A 68 5.30 -1.86 -23.43
N ILE A 69 4.81 -0.62 -23.43
CA ILE A 69 4.76 0.28 -22.26
C ILE A 69 3.87 -0.26 -21.12
N PHE A 70 2.86 -1.07 -21.43
CA PHE A 70 1.96 -1.66 -20.42
C PHE A 70 2.58 -2.88 -19.73
N ALA A 71 3.61 -3.50 -20.32
CA ALA A 71 4.21 -4.72 -19.81
C ALA A 71 4.66 -4.63 -18.33
N PRO A 72 5.38 -3.58 -17.89
CA PRO A 72 5.86 -3.49 -16.51
C PRO A 72 4.73 -3.32 -15.49
N ALA A 73 3.62 -2.68 -15.89
CA ALA A 73 2.47 -2.47 -15.01
C ALA A 73 1.77 -3.80 -14.69
N TRP A 74 1.57 -4.64 -15.70
CA TRP A 74 1.02 -5.99 -15.51
C TRP A 74 2.01 -6.92 -14.78
N ALA A 75 3.30 -6.84 -15.12
CA ALA A 75 4.33 -7.63 -14.46
C ALA A 75 4.42 -7.34 -12.95
N THR A 76 4.39 -6.06 -12.55
CA THR A 76 4.43 -5.65 -11.13
C THR A 76 3.18 -6.08 -10.37
N LEU A 77 2.00 -5.96 -10.98
CA LEU A 77 0.74 -6.44 -10.39
C LEU A 77 0.78 -7.94 -10.10
N ILE A 78 1.19 -8.75 -11.09
CA ILE A 78 1.28 -10.20 -10.95
C ILE A 78 2.35 -10.59 -9.93
N CYS A 79 3.52 -9.95 -9.99
CA CYS A 79 4.63 -10.18 -9.06
C CYS A 79 4.22 -9.94 -7.61
N TYR A 80 3.64 -8.77 -7.29
CA TYR A 80 3.24 -8.45 -5.93
C TYR A 80 2.09 -9.31 -5.44
N THR A 81 1.15 -9.69 -6.33
CA THR A 81 0.08 -10.62 -5.99
C THR A 81 0.65 -11.99 -5.64
N ALA A 82 1.57 -12.51 -6.45
CA ALA A 82 2.23 -13.79 -6.20
C ALA A 82 3.03 -13.76 -4.88
N MET A 83 3.84 -12.71 -4.65
CA MET A 83 4.57 -12.54 -3.39
C MET A 83 3.62 -12.50 -2.18
N THR A 84 2.49 -11.81 -2.28
CA THR A 84 1.49 -11.71 -1.20
C THR A 84 0.86 -13.05 -0.89
N ILE A 85 0.48 -13.82 -1.92
CA ILE A 85 -0.10 -15.17 -1.76
C ILE A 85 0.92 -16.10 -1.11
N LEU A 86 2.16 -16.13 -1.60
CA LEU A 86 3.23 -16.94 -1.01
C LEU A 86 3.46 -16.55 0.45
N ALA A 87 3.50 -15.25 0.73
CA ALA A 87 3.71 -14.75 2.08
C ALA A 87 2.60 -15.16 3.04
N TYR A 88 1.36 -15.17 2.56
CA TYR A 88 0.19 -15.61 3.32
C TYR A 88 0.22 -17.12 3.59
N LEU A 89 0.45 -17.94 2.56
CA LEU A 89 0.49 -19.40 2.70
C LEU A 89 1.58 -19.85 3.69
N ILE A 90 2.77 -19.28 3.57
CA ILE A 90 3.90 -19.59 4.45
C ILE A 90 3.61 -19.01 5.86
N GLY A 91 3.07 -17.79 5.94
CA GLY A 91 2.72 -17.14 7.20
C GLY A 91 1.73 -17.97 8.02
N GLN A 92 0.68 -18.48 7.38
CA GLN A 92 -0.33 -19.32 8.03
C GLN A 92 0.27 -20.59 8.67
N LYS A 93 1.36 -21.13 8.11
CA LYS A 93 2.03 -22.35 8.61
C LYS A 93 2.89 -22.10 9.84
N TYR A 94 3.60 -20.97 9.91
CA TYR A 94 4.53 -20.67 11.00
C TYR A 94 3.93 -19.85 12.13
N TYR A 95 3.04 -18.91 11.79
CA TYR A 95 2.38 -18.02 12.74
C TYR A 95 0.96 -17.75 12.22
N PRO A 96 -0.04 -18.56 12.64
CA PRO A 96 -1.43 -18.35 12.24
C PRO A 96 -1.96 -17.10 12.93
N ILE A 97 -1.65 -15.94 12.37
CA ILE A 97 -2.20 -14.66 12.81
C ILE A 97 -3.60 -14.59 12.19
N PRO A 98 -4.67 -14.50 12.99
CA PRO A 98 -6.04 -14.42 12.50
C PRO A 98 -6.30 -13.05 11.85
N TYR A 99 -5.73 -12.83 10.66
CA TYR A 99 -6.02 -11.66 9.86
C TYR A 99 -7.43 -11.78 9.27
N PRO A 100 -8.29 -10.77 9.42
CA PRO A 100 -9.60 -10.75 8.79
C PRO A 100 -9.46 -10.45 7.29
N LEU A 101 -8.86 -11.37 6.54
CA LEU A 101 -8.59 -11.22 5.10
C LEU A 101 -9.85 -10.94 4.32
N ILE A 102 -10.96 -11.59 4.66
CA ILE A 102 -12.28 -11.34 4.06
C ILE A 102 -12.71 -9.88 4.23
N ARG A 103 -12.44 -9.26 5.39
CA ARG A 103 -12.77 -7.85 5.59
C ARG A 103 -11.90 -6.96 4.71
N ILE A 104 -10.59 -7.18 4.70
CA ILE A 104 -9.64 -6.41 3.87
C ILE A 104 -10.00 -6.55 2.38
N ALA A 105 -10.24 -7.77 1.91
CA ALA A 105 -10.64 -8.04 0.53
C ALA A 105 -11.99 -7.41 0.19
N MET A 106 -12.97 -7.42 1.10
CA MET A 106 -14.25 -6.72 0.88
C MET A 106 -14.08 -5.20 0.77
N TYR A 107 -13.23 -4.57 1.58
CA TYR A 107 -12.95 -3.14 1.44
C TYR A 107 -12.29 -2.81 0.11
N LEU A 108 -11.33 -3.63 -0.31
CA LEU A 108 -10.64 -3.51 -1.61
C LEU A 108 -11.64 -3.65 -2.76
N PHE A 109 -12.46 -4.70 -2.73
CA PHE A 109 -13.47 -4.97 -3.74
C PHE A 109 -14.50 -3.84 -3.82
N PHE A 110 -15.00 -3.36 -2.68
CA PHE A 110 -15.94 -2.26 -2.61
C PHE A 110 -15.34 -0.95 -3.17
N SER A 111 -14.06 -0.68 -2.88
CA SER A 111 -13.35 0.48 -3.44
C SER A 111 -13.24 0.41 -4.97
N VAL A 112 -12.85 -0.74 -5.52
CA VAL A 112 -12.76 -0.96 -6.98
C VAL A 112 -14.14 -0.86 -7.63
N MET A 113 -15.17 -1.42 -7.00
CA MET A 113 -16.54 -1.38 -7.51
C MET A 113 -17.06 0.06 -7.64
N LEU A 114 -16.82 0.90 -6.62
CA LEU A 114 -17.16 2.32 -6.67
C LEU A 114 -16.40 3.06 -7.77
N PHE A 115 -15.11 2.76 -7.96
CA PHE A 115 -14.33 3.35 -9.06
C PHE A 115 -14.93 3.00 -10.43
N ILE A 116 -15.30 1.74 -10.64
CA ILE A 116 -15.95 1.30 -11.89
C ILE A 116 -17.27 2.05 -12.10
N ILE A 117 -18.12 2.12 -11.07
CA ILE A 117 -19.37 2.88 -11.11
C ILE A 117 -19.12 4.36 -11.48
N GLN A 118 -18.09 4.98 -10.93
CA GLN A 118 -17.70 6.34 -11.27
C GLN A 118 -17.33 6.47 -12.76
N GLN A 119 -16.59 5.52 -13.31
CA GLN A 119 -16.24 5.52 -14.74
C GLN A 119 -17.48 5.34 -15.63
N TRP A 120 -18.41 4.46 -15.25
CA TRP A 120 -19.67 4.31 -15.96
C TRP A 120 -20.50 5.60 -15.98
N ILE A 121 -20.61 6.29 -14.84
CA ILE A 121 -21.32 7.58 -14.74
C ILE A 121 -20.68 8.62 -15.66
N LYS A 122 -19.34 8.65 -15.75
CA LYS A 122 -18.64 9.59 -16.63
C LYS A 122 -18.96 9.36 -18.11
N VAL A 123 -19.05 8.10 -18.53
CA VAL A 123 -19.29 7.74 -19.94
C VAL A 123 -20.75 7.97 -20.34
N VAL A 124 -21.71 7.73 -19.44
CA VAL A 124 -23.15 7.77 -19.76
C VAL A 124 -23.78 9.16 -19.60
N CYS A 125 -23.38 9.94 -18.59
CA CYS A 125 -24.13 11.14 -18.19
C CYS A 125 -23.50 12.49 -18.55
N ILE A 126 -22.31 12.55 -19.15
CA ILE A 126 -21.54 13.80 -19.24
C ILE A 126 -21.46 14.36 -20.67
N PRO A 127 -22.08 15.52 -20.98
CA PRO A 127 -21.81 16.29 -22.18
C PRO A 127 -20.53 17.14 -22.06
N SER A 128 -19.81 17.29 -23.18
CA SER A 128 -18.41 17.77 -23.30
C SER A 128 -18.11 19.18 -22.79
N SER A 129 -19.11 19.98 -22.42
CA SER A 129 -18.93 21.35 -21.95
C SER A 129 -18.79 21.51 -20.43
N MET A 130 -19.22 20.52 -19.63
CA MET A 130 -19.23 20.60 -18.14
C MET A 130 -18.58 19.38 -17.45
N GLU A 131 -17.68 18.65 -18.12
CA GLU A 131 -17.19 17.36 -17.63
C GLU A 131 -16.45 17.42 -16.30
N VAL A 132 -15.73 18.51 -16.07
CA VAL A 132 -14.83 18.66 -14.92
C VAL A 132 -15.61 18.81 -13.62
N ILE A 133 -16.66 19.64 -13.60
CA ILE A 133 -17.45 19.93 -12.39
C ILE A 133 -18.24 18.68 -11.95
N TYR A 134 -18.90 17.99 -12.89
CA TYR A 134 -19.65 16.77 -12.59
C TYR A 134 -18.73 15.61 -12.18
N THR A 135 -17.54 15.50 -12.77
CA THR A 135 -16.54 14.51 -12.35
C THR A 135 -16.06 14.73 -10.92
N LEU A 136 -15.80 15.98 -10.53
CA LEU A 136 -15.39 16.35 -9.17
C LEU A 136 -16.51 16.14 -8.16
N ALA A 137 -17.74 16.56 -8.50
CA ALA A 137 -18.91 16.40 -7.63
C ALA A 137 -19.24 14.91 -7.40
N SER A 138 -19.35 14.13 -8.48
CA SER A 138 -19.62 12.69 -8.39
C SER A 138 -18.52 11.94 -7.63
N GLY A 139 -17.25 12.28 -7.84
CA GLY A 139 -16.13 11.69 -7.09
C GLY A 139 -16.18 12.00 -5.60
N SER A 140 -16.47 13.25 -5.23
CA SER A 140 -16.58 13.67 -3.83
C SER A 140 -17.74 12.97 -3.10
N ILE A 141 -18.88 12.82 -3.79
CA ILE A 141 -20.07 12.12 -3.26
C ILE A 141 -19.78 10.63 -3.06
N LEU A 142 -19.15 9.97 -4.04
CA LEU A 142 -18.80 8.55 -3.94
C LEU A 142 -17.76 8.29 -2.84
N LEU A 143 -16.80 9.19 -2.68
CA LEU A 143 -15.79 9.08 -1.62
C LEU A 143 -16.43 9.26 -0.24
N LEU A 144 -17.34 10.22 -0.08
CA LEU A 144 -18.14 10.38 1.14
C LEU A 144 -18.95 9.11 1.45
N LEU A 145 -19.60 8.50 0.45
CA LEU A 145 -20.32 7.24 0.62
C LEU A 145 -19.40 6.11 1.10
N PHE A 146 -18.22 5.97 0.50
CA PHE A 146 -17.22 4.99 0.91
C PHE A 146 -16.82 5.16 2.38
N VAL A 147 -16.53 6.39 2.81
CA VAL A 147 -16.16 6.72 4.19
C VAL A 147 -17.30 6.39 5.16
N LEU A 148 -18.55 6.70 4.81
CA LEU A 148 -19.72 6.38 5.64
C LEU A 148 -19.93 4.87 5.80
N VAL A 149 -19.77 4.11 4.71
CA VAL A 149 -19.85 2.64 4.73
C VAL A 149 -18.70 2.07 5.57
N ALA A 150 -17.47 2.54 5.37
CA ALA A 150 -16.33 2.12 6.17
C ALA A 150 -16.52 2.41 7.66
N ALA A 151 -17.00 3.60 8.02
CA ALA A 151 -17.29 3.99 9.39
C ALA A 151 -18.40 3.12 10.03
N LYS A 152 -19.42 2.72 9.26
CA LYS A 152 -20.45 1.78 9.72
C LYS A 152 -19.89 0.37 9.97
N ILE A 153 -19.06 -0.14 9.05
CA ILE A 153 -18.51 -1.51 9.13
C ILE A 153 -17.49 -1.63 10.25
N GLU A 154 -16.61 -0.64 10.42
CA GLU A 154 -15.59 -0.70 11.47
C GLU A 154 -16.18 -0.56 12.88
N LYS A 155 -17.42 -0.06 13.02
CA LYS A 155 -17.98 0.40 14.30
C LYS A 155 -16.87 1.05 15.10
N ILE A 156 -16.19 2.05 14.52
CA ILE A 156 -15.21 2.83 15.27
C ILE A 156 -15.97 3.26 16.51
N SER A 157 -15.56 2.73 17.65
CA SER A 157 -16.17 3.00 18.93
C SER A 157 -15.78 4.44 19.26
N LEU A 158 -16.43 5.38 18.57
CA LEU A 158 -16.37 6.81 18.79
C LEU A 158 -16.74 7.09 20.24
N SER A 159 -17.55 6.22 20.85
CA SER A 159 -17.85 6.23 22.27
C SER A 159 -16.67 5.81 23.15
N ALA A 160 -15.77 4.91 22.74
CA ALA A 160 -14.55 4.57 23.48
C ALA A 160 -13.47 5.67 23.36
N ILE A 161 -13.24 6.21 22.16
CA ILE A 161 -12.31 7.33 21.95
C ILE A 161 -12.82 8.59 22.67
N ARG A 162 -14.11 8.91 22.56
CA ARG A 162 -14.74 10.03 23.29
C ARG A 162 -14.71 9.81 24.80
N LYS A 163 -14.85 8.57 25.30
CA LYS A 163 -14.70 8.27 26.74
C LYS A 163 -13.24 8.41 27.19
N SER A 164 -12.26 7.97 26.41
CA SER A 164 -10.84 8.13 26.73
C SER A 164 -10.43 9.61 26.73
N ILE A 165 -10.90 10.40 25.76
CA ILE A 165 -10.67 11.84 25.71
C ILE A 165 -11.41 12.54 26.85
N ARG A 166 -12.69 12.23 27.09
CA ARG A 166 -13.48 12.79 28.21
C ARG A 166 -12.88 12.42 29.57
N LYS A 167 -12.33 11.21 29.74
CA LYS A 167 -11.64 10.77 30.96
C LYS A 167 -10.29 11.46 31.12
N LYS A 168 -9.58 11.74 30.02
CA LYS A 168 -8.33 12.51 30.05
C LYS A 168 -8.56 14.00 30.33
N ILE A 169 -9.68 14.56 29.84
CA ILE A 169 -10.10 15.94 30.14
C ILE A 169 -10.67 16.05 31.56
N ALA A 170 -11.44 15.07 32.03
CA ALA A 170 -11.97 15.03 33.40
C ALA A 170 -10.94 14.60 34.46
N GLY A 171 -9.82 13.99 34.05
CA GLY A 171 -8.72 13.56 34.93
C GLY A 171 -7.51 14.50 34.95
N ASN A 172 -7.54 15.62 34.21
CA ASN A 172 -6.43 16.58 34.17
C ASN A 172 -6.60 17.68 35.22
N GLY A 173 -6.71 17.26 36.48
CA GLY A 173 -6.51 18.09 37.66
C GLY A 173 -5.34 17.52 38.47
N GLY A 174 -4.15 17.51 37.87
CA GLY A 174 -2.94 17.05 38.57
C GLY A 174 -1.81 16.67 37.62
N THR A 175 -0.87 17.59 37.44
CA THR A 175 0.46 17.31 36.89
C THR A 175 1.20 16.30 37.76
N PRO A 176 1.97 15.36 37.17
CA PRO A 176 3.15 14.84 37.83
C PRO A 176 4.38 15.16 36.99
N SER A 177 5.11 16.17 37.45
CA SER A 177 6.55 16.25 37.26
C SER A 177 7.19 15.14 38.10
N SER A 178 7.83 14.16 37.46
CA SER A 178 8.81 13.30 38.14
C SER A 178 9.78 12.64 37.15
N LYS A 179 11.03 13.09 37.23
CA LYS A 179 12.31 12.39 37.02
C LYS A 179 12.34 11.27 35.97
N MET A 180 13.04 11.54 34.87
CA MET A 180 13.65 10.50 34.05
C MET A 180 14.82 9.84 34.83
N PRO A 181 14.76 8.54 35.16
CA PRO A 181 15.95 7.81 35.55
C PRO A 181 16.83 7.59 34.30
N GLY A 182 18.09 7.97 34.39
CA GLY A 182 19.08 7.72 33.35
C GLY A 182 19.25 6.22 33.12
N CYS A 183 19.09 5.77 31.87
CA CYS A 183 19.53 4.46 31.46
C CYS A 183 20.06 4.47 30.01
N ASN A 184 21.37 4.32 29.96
CA ASN A 184 22.23 3.70 28.94
C ASN A 184 22.47 4.38 27.59
N ARG A 185 23.68 4.94 27.49
CA ARG A 185 24.34 5.53 26.31
C ARG A 185 24.79 4.47 25.26
N LYS A 186 24.35 3.22 25.36
CA LYS A 186 24.88 2.10 24.56
C LYS A 186 24.21 1.87 23.19
N ILE A 187 23.27 2.74 22.80
CA ILE A 187 22.60 2.70 21.49
C ILE A 187 23.22 3.72 20.51
N ARG A 188 24.08 4.63 21.00
CA ARG A 188 24.66 5.68 20.15
C ARG A 188 25.80 5.19 19.26
N ASP A 189 26.51 4.15 19.68
CA ASP A 189 27.71 3.68 18.97
C ASP A 189 27.37 2.79 17.76
N THR A 190 26.25 2.05 17.79
CA THR A 190 25.80 1.22 16.66
C THR A 190 25.22 2.00 15.48
N GLY A 191 24.85 3.26 15.69
CA GLY A 191 24.34 4.13 14.60
C GLY A 191 25.45 4.71 13.72
N HIS A 192 26.68 4.80 14.25
CA HIS A 192 27.82 5.34 13.51
C HIS A 192 28.38 4.29 12.54
N ASP A 193 28.45 3.03 12.94
CA ASP A 193 28.91 1.93 12.05
C ASP A 193 27.90 1.62 10.93
N LEU A 194 26.59 1.77 11.19
CA LEU A 194 25.56 1.53 10.17
C LEU A 194 25.49 2.65 9.11
N SER A 195 25.80 3.90 9.49
CA SER A 195 25.86 5.02 8.52
C SER A 195 27.04 4.92 7.57
N VAL A 196 28.19 4.39 8.02
CA VAL A 196 29.37 4.17 7.18
C VAL A 196 29.16 2.98 6.23
N ALA A 197 28.47 1.93 6.66
CA ALA A 197 28.14 0.77 5.81
C ALA A 197 27.11 1.08 4.71
N LEU A 198 26.15 1.97 4.98
CA LEU A 198 25.15 2.41 3.99
C LEU A 198 25.70 3.44 2.98
N LEU A 199 26.69 4.25 3.36
CA LEU A 199 27.38 5.16 2.45
C LEU A 199 28.25 4.43 1.42
N HIS A 200 28.84 3.29 1.78
CA HIS A 200 29.68 2.51 0.85
C HIS A 200 28.87 1.65 -0.13
N SER A 201 27.66 1.23 0.26
CA SER A 201 26.74 0.47 -0.61
C SER A 201 25.86 1.35 -1.50
N GLY A 202 25.59 2.60 -1.11
CA GLY A 202 24.86 3.58 -1.93
C GLY A 202 25.67 4.21 -3.07
N PHE A 203 27.01 4.11 -3.05
CA PHE A 203 27.86 4.71 -4.09
C PHE A 203 28.02 3.83 -5.34
N LEU A 204 27.71 2.53 -5.26
CA LEU A 204 27.76 1.62 -6.42
C LEU A 204 26.48 1.63 -7.27
N PHE A 205 25.36 2.16 -6.77
CA PHE A 205 24.09 2.16 -7.50
C PHE A 205 23.83 3.41 -8.36
N ARG A 206 24.79 4.35 -8.42
CA ARG A 206 24.65 5.60 -9.19
C ARG A 206 25.51 5.65 -10.46
N LYS A 207 26.10 4.52 -10.88
CA LYS A 207 27.04 4.48 -12.03
C LYS A 207 26.74 3.40 -13.08
N ILE A 208 25.50 2.94 -13.16
CA ILE A 208 24.91 2.22 -14.30
C ILE A 208 23.61 2.96 -14.64
#